data_AF-A0A162C578-F1
#
_entry.id   AF-A0A162C578-F1
#
_cell.length_a   1.000
_cell.length_b   1.000
_cell.length_c   1.000
_cell.angle_alpha   90.00
_cell.angle_beta   90.00
_cell.angle_gamma   90.00
#
_symmetry.space_group_name_H-M   'P 1'
#
loop_
_entity.id
_entity.type
_entity.pdbx_description
1 polymer ?
#
loop_
_entity_poly.entity_id
_entity_poly.type
_entity_poly.pdbx_seq_one_letter_code
_entity_poly.pdbx_strand_id
1 'polypeptide(L)'
;MHSSFRLLSAYLNLGLLLSKQQGQHEQAVHWLSACSQLDGSGVRDPQAHRHSQIQALVSWGQLELARGHPETSIQLYKQAIRRTPTNLQQVQLVYHSLAEAYQSVGNYLESERWFKAAVDQVQESNSRQQQQANTRQQYNKRTMKTSSSGSDGLQTSRSDQVAAHLTYARFLAKNVSGIRFVACLIFFPSPLHRNPLPSG
;
A
#
# COMPACT_ATOMS: atom_id res chain seq x y z
N MET A 1 14.69 21.89 -7.93
CA MET A 1 14.45 21.73 -6.48
C MET A 1 13.87 20.34 -6.26
N HIS A 2 14.52 19.50 -5.44
CA HIS A 2 14.04 18.15 -5.17
C HIS A 2 12.93 18.20 -4.12
N SER A 3 11.68 18.04 -4.53
CA SER A 3 10.52 17.96 -3.63
C SER A 3 10.66 16.69 -2.79
N SER A 4 11.14 16.81 -1.56
CA SER A 4 11.28 15.66 -0.66
C SER A 4 9.88 15.16 -0.30
N PHE A 5 9.61 13.85 -0.37
CA PHE A 5 8.36 13.22 0.05
C PHE A 5 7.81 13.75 1.40
N ARG A 6 8.71 14.05 2.36
CA ARG A 6 8.37 14.65 3.66
C ARG A 6 7.65 16.00 3.54
N LEU A 7 8.00 16.79 2.54
CA LEU A 7 7.35 18.06 2.23
C LEU A 7 5.91 17.82 1.77
N LEU A 8 5.67 16.88 0.85
CA LEU A 8 4.29 16.56 0.43
C LEU A 8 3.43 16.09 1.59
N SER A 9 3.96 15.22 2.45
CA SER A 9 3.22 14.78 3.64
C SER A 9 2.90 15.92 4.61
N ALA A 10 3.80 16.90 4.74
CA ALA A 10 3.55 18.08 5.57
C ALA A 10 2.43 18.97 4.99
N TYR A 11 2.45 19.21 3.67
CA TYR A 11 1.41 19.97 2.98
C TYR A 11 0.04 19.29 3.08
N LEU A 12 0.01 17.97 2.89
CA LEU A 12 -1.20 17.17 3.03
C LEU A 12 -1.77 17.25 4.46
N ASN A 13 -0.93 17.02 5.47
CA ASN A 13 -1.36 17.04 6.87
C ASN A 13 -1.83 18.43 7.31
N LEU A 14 -1.16 19.50 6.83
CA LEU A 14 -1.58 20.87 7.08
C LEU A 14 -2.94 21.15 6.43
N GLY A 15 -3.13 20.78 5.17
CA GLY A 15 -4.42 20.93 4.47
C GLY A 15 -5.56 20.20 5.19
N LEU A 16 -5.31 18.98 5.67
CA LEU A 16 -6.28 18.19 6.46
C LEU A 16 -6.60 18.77 7.84
N LEU A 17 -5.63 19.44 8.47
CA LEU A 17 -5.86 20.12 9.75
C LEU A 17 -6.75 21.35 9.52
N LEU A 18 -6.40 22.17 8.54
CA LEU A 18 -7.13 23.39 8.19
C LEU A 18 -8.54 23.09 7.68
N SER A 19 -8.74 21.96 6.99
CA SER A 19 -10.07 21.56 6.51
C SER A 19 -11.06 21.28 7.65
N LYS A 20 -10.56 20.95 8.85
CA LYS A 20 -11.38 20.72 10.06
C LYS A 20 -11.63 21.98 10.87
N GLN A 21 -10.88 23.05 10.63
CA GLN A 21 -11.05 24.33 11.32
C GLN A 21 -12.13 25.16 10.60
N GLN A 22 -13.02 25.78 11.38
CA GLN A 22 -14.08 26.63 10.82
C GLN A 22 -13.47 27.87 10.15
N GLY A 23 -13.92 28.17 8.92
CA GLY A 23 -13.54 29.38 8.20
C GLY A 23 -12.19 29.33 7.46
N GLN A 24 -11.43 28.23 7.55
CA GLN A 24 -10.11 28.10 6.89
C GLN A 24 -10.12 27.23 5.63
N HIS A 25 -11.29 27.04 5.02
CA HIS A 25 -11.45 26.20 3.85
C HIS A 25 -10.60 26.66 2.65
N GLU A 26 -10.47 27.97 2.43
CA GLU A 26 -9.63 28.49 1.34
C GLU A 26 -8.14 28.18 1.54
N GLN A 27 -7.65 28.30 2.77
CA GLN A 27 -6.28 27.94 3.11
C GLN A 27 -6.06 26.43 2.93
N ALA A 28 -7.02 25.60 3.36
CA ALA A 28 -6.97 24.16 3.16
C ALA A 28 -6.88 23.81 1.66
N VAL A 29 -7.72 24.43 0.81
CA VAL A 29 -7.69 24.26 -0.65
C VAL A 29 -6.33 24.69 -1.23
N HIS A 30 -5.78 25.83 -0.79
CA HIS A 30 -4.47 26.30 -1.24
C HIS A 30 -3.37 25.25 -0.98
N TRP A 31 -3.29 24.70 0.24
CA TRP A 31 -2.26 23.71 0.58
C TRP A 31 -2.48 22.35 -0.12
N LEU A 32 -3.73 21.90 -0.24
CA LEU A 32 -4.07 20.63 -0.92
C LEU A 32 -3.82 20.71 -2.44
N SER A 33 -4.18 21.83 -3.07
CA SER A 33 -3.93 22.06 -4.50
C SER A 33 -2.43 22.14 -4.79
N ALA A 34 -1.66 22.86 -3.96
CA ALA A 34 -0.20 22.88 -4.05
C ALA A 34 0.39 21.47 -3.92
N CYS A 35 -0.08 20.66 -2.97
CA CYS A 35 0.35 19.27 -2.82
C CYS A 35 0.10 18.43 -4.09
N SER A 36 -1.06 18.62 -4.73
CA SER A 36 -1.42 17.89 -5.96
C SER A 36 -0.60 18.26 -7.20
N GLN A 37 0.07 19.43 -7.19
CA GLN A 37 0.84 19.96 -8.31
C GLN A 37 2.35 19.81 -8.14
N LEU A 38 2.83 19.49 -6.92
CA LEU A 38 4.25 19.34 -6.64
C LEU A 38 4.88 18.24 -7.49
N ASP A 39 5.88 18.62 -8.28
CA ASP A 39 6.54 17.71 -9.19
C ASP A 39 7.37 16.65 -8.44
N GLY A 40 7.28 15.40 -8.89
CA GLY A 40 7.90 14.23 -8.25
C GLY A 40 9.19 13.78 -8.91
N SER A 41 9.74 14.58 -9.80
CA SER A 41 10.96 14.28 -10.55
C SER A 41 12.15 14.12 -9.57
N GLY A 42 12.77 12.94 -9.58
CA GLY A 42 13.94 12.63 -8.75
C GLY A 42 13.65 12.15 -7.32
N VAL A 43 12.40 11.82 -6.98
CA VAL A 43 12.06 11.29 -5.65
C VAL A 43 12.46 9.82 -5.51
N ARG A 44 13.08 9.47 -4.37
CA ARG A 44 13.53 8.11 -4.04
C ARG A 44 12.40 7.07 -4.09
N ASP A 45 11.18 7.49 -3.75
CA ASP A 45 9.96 6.68 -3.82
C ASP A 45 8.86 7.41 -4.63
N PRO A 46 8.77 7.16 -5.95
CA PRO A 46 7.75 7.74 -6.80
C PRO A 46 6.32 7.28 -6.47
N GLN A 47 6.16 6.10 -5.86
CA GLN A 47 4.82 5.57 -5.52
C GLN A 47 4.27 6.31 -4.31
N ALA A 48 5.08 6.48 -3.26
CA ALA A 48 4.67 7.26 -2.08
C ALA A 48 4.40 8.73 -2.42
N HIS A 49 5.18 9.32 -3.33
CA HIS A 49 4.91 10.68 -3.84
C HIS A 49 3.54 10.78 -4.52
N ARG A 50 3.27 9.89 -5.48
CA ARG A 50 1.95 9.85 -6.16
C ARG A 50 0.83 9.57 -5.18
N HIS A 51 1.06 8.71 -4.19
CA HIS A 51 0.10 8.43 -3.14
C HIS A 51 -0.35 9.70 -2.42
N SER A 52 0.60 10.53 -1.99
CA SER A 52 0.30 11.80 -1.34
C SER A 52 -0.44 12.80 -2.26
N GLN A 53 -0.08 12.85 -3.55
CA GLN A 53 -0.77 13.71 -4.53
C GLN A 53 -2.23 13.28 -4.74
N ILE A 54 -2.48 11.98 -4.86
CA ILE A 54 -3.84 11.42 -5.02
C ILE A 54 -4.65 11.69 -3.76
N GLN A 55 -4.06 11.45 -2.59
CA GLN A 55 -4.72 11.73 -1.31
C GLN A 55 -5.10 13.20 -1.18
N ALA A 56 -4.23 14.12 -1.59
CA ALA A 56 -4.52 15.55 -1.56
C ALA A 56 -5.70 15.92 -2.46
N LEU A 57 -5.79 15.35 -3.66
CA LEU A 57 -6.93 15.55 -4.56
C LEU A 57 -8.24 15.01 -3.97
N VAL A 58 -8.21 13.83 -3.36
CA VAL A 58 -9.39 13.25 -2.72
C VAL A 58 -9.85 14.11 -1.55
N SER A 59 -8.93 14.51 -0.67
CA SER A 59 -9.28 15.36 0.48
C SER A 59 -9.78 16.75 0.07
N TRP A 60 -9.27 17.30 -1.03
CA TRP A 60 -9.81 18.54 -1.60
C TRP A 60 -11.24 18.30 -2.14
N GLY A 61 -11.47 17.22 -2.87
CA GLY A 61 -12.82 16.86 -3.32
C GLY A 61 -13.81 16.70 -2.17
N GLN A 62 -13.40 16.09 -1.06
CA GLN A 62 -14.24 15.92 0.14
C GLN A 62 -14.58 17.26 0.78
N LEU A 63 -13.61 18.19 0.81
CA LEU A 63 -13.82 19.53 1.31
C LEU A 63 -14.84 20.30 0.43
N GLU A 64 -14.72 20.23 -0.89
CA GLU A 64 -15.70 20.86 -1.79
C GLU A 64 -17.09 20.24 -1.70
N LEU A 65 -17.16 18.92 -1.51
CA LEU A 65 -18.42 18.22 -1.25
C LEU A 65 -19.09 18.73 0.03
N ALA A 66 -18.32 18.89 1.11
CA ALA A 66 -18.80 19.42 2.39
C ALA A 66 -19.24 20.89 2.31
N ARG A 67 -18.69 21.66 1.35
CA ARG A 67 -19.09 23.05 1.06
C ARG A 67 -20.34 23.15 0.20
N GLY A 68 -20.86 22.04 -0.32
CA GLY A 68 -22.03 22.03 -1.21
C GLY A 68 -21.67 22.24 -2.69
N HIS A 69 -20.43 21.97 -3.09
CA HIS A 69 -20.01 21.97 -4.51
C HIS A 69 -19.72 20.54 -4.99
N PRO A 70 -20.75 19.69 -5.16
CA PRO A 70 -20.54 18.30 -5.56
C PRO A 70 -20.01 18.15 -7.00
N GLU A 71 -20.31 19.07 -7.90
CA GLU A 71 -19.85 19.02 -9.30
C GLU A 71 -18.34 19.21 -9.41
N THR A 72 -17.77 20.16 -8.64
CA THR A 72 -16.32 20.37 -8.59
C THR A 72 -15.61 19.17 -7.96
N SER A 73 -16.22 18.59 -6.92
CA SER A 73 -15.76 17.36 -6.28
C SER A 73 -15.64 16.20 -7.28
N ILE A 74 -16.67 15.97 -8.12
CA ILE A 74 -16.67 14.93 -9.16
C ILE A 74 -15.52 15.14 -10.15
N GLN A 75 -15.23 16.38 -10.56
CA GLN A 75 -14.11 16.66 -11.47
C GLN A 75 -12.76 16.34 -10.83
N LEU A 76 -12.58 16.71 -9.56
CA LEU A 76 -11.36 16.42 -8.79
C LEU A 76 -11.15 14.91 -8.65
N TYR A 77 -12.19 14.14 -8.34
CA TYR A 77 -12.08 12.68 -8.25
C TYR A 77 -11.80 12.03 -9.61
N LYS A 78 -12.44 12.49 -10.70
CA LYS A 78 -12.11 12.01 -12.06
C LYS A 78 -10.66 12.29 -12.41
N GLN A 79 -10.11 13.43 -11.99
CA GLN A 79 -8.69 13.73 -12.14
C GLN A 79 -7.82 12.80 -11.31
N ALA A 80 -8.21 12.50 -10.07
CA ALA A 80 -7.51 11.54 -9.22
C ALA A 80 -7.47 10.14 -9.87
N ILE A 81 -8.57 9.67 -10.46
CA ILE A 81 -8.62 8.38 -11.18
C ILE A 81 -7.60 8.37 -12.33
N ARG A 82 -7.57 9.42 -13.18
CA ARG A 82 -6.62 9.50 -14.31
C ARG A 82 -5.16 9.47 -13.87
N ARG A 83 -4.87 9.98 -12.66
CA ARG A 83 -3.51 10.02 -12.09
C ARG A 83 -3.16 8.78 -11.28
N THR A 84 -4.15 7.97 -10.90
CA THR A 84 -3.94 6.78 -10.07
C THR A 84 -3.57 5.59 -10.96
N PRO A 85 -2.34 5.06 -10.90
CA PRO A 85 -2.05 3.79 -11.54
C PRO A 85 -2.90 2.67 -10.91
N THR A 86 -3.40 1.76 -11.74
CA THR A 86 -4.32 0.65 -11.41
C THR A 86 -3.81 -0.31 -10.33
N ASN A 87 -2.52 -0.27 -9.98
CA ASN A 87 -1.90 -1.14 -8.99
C ASN A 87 -1.87 -0.55 -7.56
N LEU A 88 -2.38 0.66 -7.36
CA LEU A 88 -2.41 1.29 -6.03
C LEU A 88 -3.71 0.96 -5.28
N GLN A 89 -3.56 0.60 -4.00
CA GLN A 89 -4.69 0.38 -3.08
C GLN A 89 -5.63 1.60 -2.98
N GLN A 90 -5.16 2.79 -3.38
CA GLN A 90 -5.93 4.02 -3.37
C GLN A 90 -7.01 4.11 -4.45
N VAL A 91 -6.99 3.27 -5.48
CA VAL A 91 -8.06 3.23 -6.50
C VAL A 91 -9.41 3.02 -5.83
N GLN A 92 -9.48 2.15 -4.80
CA GLN A 92 -10.69 1.90 -4.03
C GLN A 92 -11.19 3.17 -3.34
N LEU A 93 -10.30 3.92 -2.68
CA LEU A 93 -10.65 5.17 -2.00
C LEU A 93 -11.24 6.18 -2.99
N VAL A 94 -10.58 6.35 -4.14
CA VAL A 94 -11.03 7.32 -5.15
C VAL A 94 -12.39 6.93 -5.74
N TYR A 95 -12.64 5.65 -6.00
CA TYR A 95 -13.94 5.17 -6.50
C TYR A 95 -15.06 5.33 -5.47
N HIS A 96 -14.77 5.05 -4.20
CA HIS A 96 -15.70 5.27 -3.12
C HIS A 96 -16.10 6.75 -3.01
N SER A 97 -15.12 7.66 -2.95
CA SER A 97 -15.40 9.10 -2.85
C SER A 97 -16.11 9.66 -4.09
N LEU A 98 -15.83 9.13 -5.29
CA LEU A 98 -16.56 9.49 -6.50
C LEU A 98 -18.03 9.04 -6.45
N ALA A 99 -18.29 7.83 -5.94
CA ALA A 99 -19.64 7.32 -5.77
C ALA A 99 -20.44 8.18 -4.77
N GLU A 100 -19.85 8.51 -3.62
CA GLU A 100 -20.45 9.42 -2.63
C GLU A 100 -20.81 10.79 -3.23
N ALA A 101 -19.95 11.35 -4.09
CA ALA A 101 -20.25 12.61 -4.77
C ALA A 101 -21.34 12.48 -5.84
N TYR A 102 -21.48 11.35 -6.53
CA TYR A 102 -22.65 11.15 -7.40
C TYR A 102 -23.94 10.98 -6.60
N GLN A 103 -23.86 10.36 -5.43
CA GLN A 103 -24.99 10.21 -4.53
C GLN A 103 -25.48 11.57 -4.00
N SER A 104 -24.58 12.50 -3.69
CA SER A 104 -24.95 13.85 -3.24
C SER A 104 -25.66 14.69 -4.32
N VAL A 105 -25.37 14.46 -5.60
CA VAL A 105 -26.08 15.07 -6.75
C VAL A 105 -27.41 14.35 -7.05
N GLY A 106 -27.71 13.24 -6.38
CA GLY A 106 -28.89 12.41 -6.63
C GLY A 106 -28.78 11.49 -7.85
N ASN A 107 -27.57 11.31 -8.41
CA ASN A 107 -27.32 10.38 -9.51
C ASN A 107 -26.96 8.99 -8.98
N TYR A 108 -27.97 8.29 -8.47
CA TYR A 108 -27.80 6.96 -7.88
C TYR A 108 -27.32 5.90 -8.87
N LEU A 109 -27.67 6.02 -10.16
CA LEU A 109 -27.26 5.06 -11.18
C LEU A 109 -25.75 5.07 -11.38
N GLU A 110 -25.14 6.24 -11.51
CA GLU A 110 -23.69 6.35 -11.61
C GLU A 110 -23.02 5.98 -10.28
N SER A 111 -23.58 6.41 -9.15
CA SER A 111 -23.08 6.03 -7.82
C SER A 111 -22.96 4.51 -7.67
N GLU A 112 -24.00 3.76 -8.04
CA GLU A 112 -24.00 2.29 -7.96
C GLU A 112 -22.92 1.66 -8.84
N ARG A 113 -22.72 2.18 -10.06
CA ARG A 113 -21.66 1.71 -10.97
C ARG A 113 -20.27 1.85 -10.34
N TRP A 114 -19.99 3.00 -9.72
CA TRP A 114 -18.69 3.25 -9.09
C TRP A 114 -18.49 2.45 -7.80
N PHE A 115 -19.54 2.20 -7.02
CA PHE A 115 -19.46 1.30 -5.87
C PHE A 115 -19.19 -0.16 -6.29
N LYS A 116 -19.84 -0.66 -7.33
CA LYS A 116 -19.56 -2.00 -7.88
C LYS A 116 -18.11 -2.10 -8.33
N ALA A 117 -17.61 -1.11 -9.07
CA ALA A 117 -16.21 -1.07 -9.49
C ALA A 117 -15.24 -1.08 -8.30
N ALA A 118 -15.55 -0.39 -7.20
CA ALA A 118 -14.73 -0.43 -5.99
C ALA A 118 -14.68 -1.82 -5.34
N VAL A 119 -15.82 -2.51 -5.26
CA VAL A 119 -15.90 -3.88 -4.71
C VAL A 119 -15.15 -4.86 -5.59
N ASP A 120 -15.33 -4.80 -6.91
CA ASP A 120 -14.68 -5.70 -7.87
C ASP A 120 -13.15 -5.59 -7.78
N GLN A 121 -12.62 -4.38 -7.62
CA GLN A 121 -11.18 -4.17 -7.40
C GLN A 121 -10.66 -4.85 -6.13
N VAL A 122 -11.42 -4.77 -5.03
CA VAL A 122 -11.06 -5.42 -3.77
C VAL A 122 -11.07 -6.94 -3.93
N GLN A 123 -12.11 -7.50 -4.55
CA GLN A 123 -12.22 -8.94 -4.78
C GLN A 123 -11.09 -9.48 -5.66
N GLU A 124 -10.74 -8.76 -6.73
CA GLU A 124 -9.62 -9.09 -7.60
C GLU A 124 -8.30 -9.06 -6.82
N SER A 125 -8.09 -8.03 -5.99
CA SER A 125 -6.87 -7.90 -5.18
C SER A 125 -6.73 -9.02 -4.14
N ASN A 126 -7.83 -9.39 -3.47
CA ASN A 126 -7.87 -10.48 -2.49
C ASN A 126 -7.61 -11.83 -3.16
N SER A 127 -8.20 -12.05 -4.33
CA SER A 127 -8.02 -13.28 -5.11
C SER A 127 -6.56 -13.44 -5.55
N ARG A 128 -5.92 -12.37 -6.02
CA ARG A 128 -4.48 -12.35 -6.36
C ARG A 128 -3.61 -12.63 -5.14
N GLN A 129 -3.90 -12.02 -3.99
CA GLN A 129 -3.15 -12.28 -2.75
C GLN A 129 -3.28 -13.73 -2.29
N GLN A 130 -4.48 -14.31 -2.36
CA GLN A 130 -4.71 -15.69 -1.99
C GLN A 130 -3.96 -16.66 -2.92
N GLN A 131 -3.97 -16.41 -4.22
CA GLN A 131 -3.21 -17.21 -5.19
C GLN A 131 -1.70 -17.14 -4.90
N GLN A 132 -1.17 -15.96 -4.56
CA GLN A 132 0.24 -15.79 -4.17
C GLN A 132 0.58 -16.50 -2.85
N ALA A 133 -0.33 -16.48 -1.87
CA ALA A 133 -0.15 -17.22 -0.62
C ALA A 133 -0.10 -18.73 -0.85
N ASN A 134 -1.00 -19.25 -1.69
CA ASN A 134 -1.06 -20.67 -2.05
C ASN A 134 0.20 -21.13 -2.79
N THR A 135 0.70 -20.35 -3.76
CA THR A 135 1.95 -20.69 -4.48
C THR A 135 3.17 -20.67 -3.54
N ARG A 136 3.22 -19.71 -2.60
CA ARG A 136 4.27 -19.66 -1.58
C ARG A 136 4.26 -20.88 -0.65
N GLN A 137 3.07 -21.32 -0.24
CA GLN A 137 2.91 -22.53 0.57
C GLN A 137 3.33 -23.79 -0.20
N GLN A 138 2.95 -23.92 -1.48
CA GLN A 138 3.36 -25.03 -2.33
C GLN A 138 4.88 -25.06 -2.54
N TYR A 139 5.51 -23.90 -2.77
CA TYR A 139 6.96 -23.79 -2.87
C TYR A 139 7.63 -24.25 -1.58
N ASN A 140 7.19 -23.75 -0.41
CA ASN A 140 7.75 -24.14 0.89
C ASN A 140 7.58 -25.64 1.16
N LYS A 141 6.42 -26.22 0.81
CA LYS A 141 6.18 -27.67 0.94
C LYS A 141 7.11 -28.49 0.04
N ARG A 142 7.40 -28.03 -1.19
CA ARG A 142 8.34 -28.68 -2.11
C ARG A 142 9.77 -28.62 -1.59
N THR A 143 10.23 -27.45 -1.12
CA THR A 143 11.58 -27.28 -0.56
C THR A 143 11.81 -28.11 0.71
N MET A 144 10.78 -28.25 1.56
CA MET A 144 10.84 -29.08 2.77
C MET A 144 10.88 -30.58 2.46
N LYS A 145 10.19 -31.03 1.40
CA LYS A 145 10.19 -32.44 0.98
C LYS A 145 11.51 -32.86 0.31
N THR A 146 12.17 -31.94 -0.40
CA THR A 146 13.51 -32.18 -0.96
C THR A 146 14.61 -32.21 0.11
N SER A 147 14.47 -31.45 1.20
CA SER A 147 15.42 -31.51 2.33
C SER A 147 15.29 -32.76 3.19
N SER A 148 14.13 -33.43 3.20
CA SER A 148 13.92 -34.69 3.93
C SER A 148 14.23 -35.95 3.12
N SER A 149 14.41 -35.84 1.79
CA SER A 149 14.70 -36.98 0.89
C SER A 149 16.14 -37.02 0.35
N GLY A 150 17.01 -36.11 0.80
CA GLY A 150 18.38 -35.95 0.27
C GLY A 150 19.47 -36.46 1.22
N SER A 151 19.55 -37.78 1.41
CA SER A 151 20.80 -38.45 1.77
C SER A 151 21.21 -39.32 0.59
N ASP A 152 21.73 -38.69 -0.46
CA ASP A 152 22.74 -39.21 -1.39
C ASP A 152 22.78 -38.36 -2.67
N GLY A 153 23.99 -37.94 -3.04
CA GLY A 153 24.32 -37.61 -4.42
C GLY A 153 24.38 -36.13 -4.83
N LEU A 154 25.63 -35.67 -4.99
CA LEU A 154 26.13 -34.69 -5.96
C LEU A 154 25.95 -33.17 -5.75
N GLN A 155 27.10 -32.51 -5.90
CA GLN A 155 27.45 -31.09 -5.76
C GLN A 155 26.79 -30.13 -6.76
N THR A 156 25.63 -30.46 -7.33
CA THR A 156 24.88 -29.58 -8.24
C THR A 156 23.70 -28.97 -7.51
N SER A 157 23.87 -27.77 -6.95
CA SER A 157 22.79 -26.78 -6.67
C SER A 157 23.11 -25.80 -5.52
N ARG A 158 24.34 -25.80 -4.97
CA ARG A 158 24.74 -24.73 -4.03
C ARG A 158 24.71 -23.35 -4.72
N SER A 159 25.01 -23.31 -6.02
CA SER A 159 24.82 -22.15 -6.90
C SER A 159 23.36 -21.67 -6.94
N ASP A 160 22.42 -22.58 -7.15
CA ASP A 160 21.02 -22.23 -7.44
C ASP A 160 20.23 -21.95 -6.16
N GLN A 161 20.56 -22.64 -5.07
CA GLN A 161 20.05 -22.32 -3.74
C GLN A 161 20.55 -20.95 -3.27
N VAL A 162 21.83 -20.64 -3.47
CA VAL A 162 22.39 -19.32 -3.14
C VAL A 162 21.81 -18.23 -4.06
N ALA A 163 21.60 -18.51 -5.35
CA ALA A 163 20.95 -17.59 -6.28
C ALA A 163 19.50 -17.29 -5.87
N ALA A 164 18.71 -18.30 -5.50
CA ALA A 164 17.34 -18.13 -5.02
C ALA A 164 17.28 -17.37 -3.69
N HIS A 165 18.15 -17.72 -2.73
CA HIS A 165 18.26 -17.01 -1.46
C HIS A 165 18.74 -15.55 -1.64
N LEU A 166 19.67 -15.28 -2.56
CA LEU A 166 20.11 -13.92 -2.89
C LEU A 166 19.02 -13.12 -3.61
N THR A 167 18.22 -13.76 -4.46
CA THR A 167 17.12 -13.09 -5.18
C THR A 167 15.97 -12.76 -4.23
N TYR A 168 15.62 -13.67 -3.33
CA TYR A 168 14.64 -13.43 -2.27
C TYR A 168 15.16 -12.44 -1.22
N ALA A 169 16.45 -12.49 -0.84
CA ALA A 169 17.07 -11.50 0.05
C ALA A 169 17.13 -10.10 -0.58
N ARG A 170 17.38 -9.98 -1.90
CA ARG A 170 17.29 -8.69 -2.62
C ARG A 170 15.85 -8.19 -2.71
N PHE A 171 14.88 -9.08 -2.88
CA PHE A 171 13.46 -8.74 -2.88
C PHE A 171 13.01 -8.24 -1.50
N LEU A 172 13.41 -8.92 -0.42
CA LEU A 172 13.17 -8.47 0.95
C LEU A 172 13.94 -7.17 1.25
N ALA A 173 15.20 -7.03 0.86
CA ALA A 173 15.99 -5.81 1.08
C ALA A 173 15.42 -4.57 0.37
N LYS A 174 14.83 -4.72 -0.83
CA LYS A 174 14.12 -3.64 -1.53
C LYS A 174 12.83 -3.21 -0.82
N ASN A 175 12.16 -4.13 -0.11
CA ASN A 175 10.89 -3.86 0.59
C ASN A 175 11.08 -3.49 2.09
N VAL A 176 12.22 -3.83 2.70
CA VAL A 176 12.54 -3.54 4.11
C VAL A 176 13.02 -2.10 4.33
N SER A 177 13.40 -1.35 3.28
CA SER A 177 13.69 0.08 3.41
C SER A 177 12.47 0.96 3.78
N GLY A 178 11.26 0.39 3.85
CA GLY A 178 10.03 1.14 4.18
C GLY A 178 9.28 0.70 5.45
N ILE A 179 9.65 -0.40 6.10
CA ILE A 179 8.84 -0.95 7.21
C ILE A 179 9.74 -1.24 8.41
N ARG A 180 9.88 -0.25 9.30
CA ARG A 180 10.24 -0.51 10.70
C ARG A 180 9.02 -1.11 11.38
N PHE A 181 8.96 -2.44 11.51
CA PHE A 181 8.07 -3.07 12.47
C PHE A 181 8.87 -3.83 13.52
N VAL A 182 8.56 -3.44 14.75
CA VAL A 182 9.01 -4.00 16.01
C VAL A 182 8.37 -5.38 16.22
N ALA A 183 9.18 -6.29 16.76
CA ALA A 183 8.83 -7.49 17.52
C ALA A 183 7.94 -8.58 16.90
N CYS A 184 8.50 -9.78 16.80
CA CYS A 184 7.88 -10.96 17.40
C CYS A 184 8.95 -12.02 17.69
N LEU A 185 9.53 -11.96 18.90
CA LEU A 185 10.23 -13.10 19.50
C LEU A 185 9.15 -14.12 19.89
N ILE A 186 8.83 -15.03 18.98
CA ILE A 186 7.99 -16.18 19.29
C ILE A 186 8.88 -17.24 19.92
N PHE A 187 8.66 -17.40 21.22
CA PHE A 187 9.07 -18.46 22.11
C PHE A 187 8.90 -19.85 21.46
N PHE A 188 9.96 -20.64 21.38
CA PHE A 188 9.88 -22.07 21.10
C PHE A 188 10.59 -22.81 22.24
N PRO A 189 9.90 -23.67 23.03
CA PRO A 189 10.57 -24.50 24.01
C PRO A 189 11.17 -25.71 23.29
N SER A 190 12.36 -26.14 23.68
CA SER A 190 12.86 -27.47 23.30
C SER A 190 13.67 -28.09 24.44
N PRO A 191 13.37 -29.35 24.79
CA PRO A 191 14.04 -30.07 25.88
C PRO A 191 15.26 -30.80 25.34
N LEU A 192 16.43 -30.64 25.96
CA LEU A 192 17.56 -31.53 25.70
C LEU A 192 18.28 -31.88 27.00
N HIS A 193 18.02 -33.13 27.40
CA HIS A 193 18.82 -34.00 28.24
C HIS A 193 20.34 -33.72 28.19
N ARG A 194 20.96 -33.56 29.36
CA ARG A 194 22.35 -33.93 29.61
C ARG A 194 22.48 -34.48 31.03
N ASN A 195 22.63 -35.80 31.13
CA ASN A 195 23.49 -36.40 32.15
C ASN A 195 24.94 -36.29 31.65
N PRO A 196 25.93 -36.15 32.55
CA PRO A 196 26.58 -37.37 33.05
C PRO A 196 26.98 -37.32 34.55
N LEU A 197 26.65 -38.43 35.24
CA LEU A 197 27.44 -39.31 36.13
C LEU A 197 28.33 -38.76 37.29
N PRO A 198 28.60 -39.62 38.30
CA PRO A 198 28.77 -39.24 39.71
C PRO A 198 30.21 -39.33 40.21
N SER A 199 30.49 -38.71 41.37
CA SER A 199 31.48 -39.21 42.35
C SER A 199 31.63 -38.26 43.55
N GLY A 200 31.67 -38.83 44.76
CA GLY A 200 32.20 -38.20 45.98
C GLY A 200 31.16 -37.95 47.05
#